data_AF-A0A9Q0MZ81-F1
#
_entry.id   AF-A0A9Q0MZ81-F1
#
_cell.length_a   1.000
_cell.length_b   1.000
_cell.length_c   1.000
_cell.angle_alpha   90.00
_cell.angle_beta   90.00
_cell.angle_gamma   90.00
#
_symmetry.space_group_name_H-M   'P 1'
#
loop_
_entity.id
_entity.type
_entity.pdbx_description
1 polymer ?
#
loop_
_entity_poly.entity_id
_entity_poly.type
_entity_poly.pdbx_seq_one_letter_code
_entity_poly.pdbx_strand_id
1 'polypeptide(L)'
;MQYKSIIFRQLELPAELRRIEDLREIVKEQRYQFVLSITNSTEIHQLDNLDRFVSKELEKYEEAAQRAVEGGLRLSVGEGFPAVFKKWSVSQAVFFSSTVLTTIGYGNIVPVTTSGRTFCMFFALIGIPFTLTVIADLGRIFATAVSTLGKHLPSLTNAAYCYGLLK
;
A
#
# COMPACT_ATOMS: atom_id res chain seq x y z
N MET A 1 -18.68 -7.51 -6.29
CA MET A 1 -17.28 -7.28 -5.84
C MET A 1 -17.16 -6.68 -4.44
N GLN A 2 -18.06 -5.81 -3.98
CA GLN A 2 -17.92 -5.12 -2.69
C GLN A 2 -17.93 -6.00 -1.43
N TYR A 3 -18.68 -7.11 -1.44
CA TYR A 3 -18.86 -7.96 -0.25
C TYR A 3 -17.55 -8.61 0.24
N LYS A 4 -16.66 -8.99 -0.68
CA LYS A 4 -15.38 -9.64 -0.36
C LYS A 4 -14.40 -8.69 0.33
N SER A 5 -14.36 -7.43 -0.11
CA SER A 5 -13.52 -6.38 0.47
C SER A 5 -13.96 -5.99 1.88
N ILE A 6 -15.26 -6.07 2.17
CA ILE A 6 -15.83 -5.76 3.49
C ILE A 6 -15.45 -6.84 4.51
N ILE A 7 -15.48 -8.12 4.12
CA ILE A 7 -15.14 -9.24 5.00
C ILE A 7 -13.67 -9.19 5.44
N PHE A 8 -12.75 -8.96 4.49
CA PHE A 8 -11.33 -8.79 4.83
C PHE A 8 -11.08 -7.60 5.74
N ARG A 9 -11.76 -6.48 5.48
CA ARG A 9 -11.70 -5.32 6.36
C ARG A 9 -12.23 -5.65 7.76
N GLN A 10 -13.30 -6.41 7.89
CA GLN A 10 -13.82 -6.80 9.21
C GLN A 10 -12.88 -7.72 9.98
N LEU A 11 -12.18 -8.63 9.28
CA LEU A 11 -11.27 -9.60 9.89
C LEU A 11 -9.91 -8.99 10.28
N GLU A 12 -9.33 -8.17 9.40
CA GLU A 12 -7.94 -7.66 9.56
C GLU A 12 -7.88 -6.33 10.31
N LEU A 13 -8.88 -5.45 10.12
CA LEU A 13 -8.87 -4.11 10.71
C LEU A 13 -8.76 -4.10 12.24
N PRO A 14 -9.47 -4.94 13.03
CA PRO A 14 -9.34 -4.88 14.49
C PRO A 14 -7.98 -5.39 14.99
N ALA A 15 -7.30 -6.26 14.25
CA ALA A 15 -5.94 -6.71 14.58
C ALA A 15 -4.88 -5.67 14.18
N GLU A 16 -5.05 -5.04 13.01
CA GLU A 16 -4.23 -3.92 12.56
C GLU A 16 -4.34 -2.74 13.53
N LEU A 17 -5.55 -2.37 13.95
CA LEU A 17 -5.79 -1.28 14.89
C LEU A 17 -5.12 -1.52 16.25
N ARG A 18 -5.30 -2.72 16.84
CA ARG A 18 -4.67 -3.04 18.13
C ARG A 18 -3.15 -2.96 18.06
N ARG A 19 -2.55 -3.58 17.03
CA ARG A 19 -1.10 -3.52 16.84
C ARG A 19 -0.60 -2.08 16.70
N ILE A 20 -1.30 -1.24 15.93
CA ILE A 20 -0.87 0.14 15.73
C ILE A 20 -1.06 0.98 17.00
N GLU A 21 -2.13 0.74 17.76
CA GLU A 21 -2.37 1.41 19.05
C GLU A 21 -1.29 1.05 20.08
N ASP A 22 -0.94 -0.24 20.19
CA ASP A 22 0.12 -0.70 21.09
C ASP A 22 1.47 -0.05 20.73
N LEU A 23 1.80 0.00 19.43
CA LEU A 23 3.02 0.66 18.94
C LEU A 23 3.00 2.17 19.19
N ARG A 24 1.83 2.81 19.07
CA ARG A 24 1.65 4.24 19.34
C ARG A 24 1.93 4.55 20.82
N GLU A 25 1.37 3.77 21.74
CA GLU A 25 1.59 3.96 23.17
C GLU A 25 3.05 3.69 23.58
N ILE A 26 3.72 2.69 22.97
CA ILE A 26 5.16 2.45 23.20
C ILE A 26 5.99 3.68 22.80
N VAL A 27 5.78 4.24 21.60
CA VAL A 27 6.52 5.43 21.14
C VAL A 27 6.20 6.65 22.02
N LYS A 28 4.97 6.74 22.54
CA LYS A 28 4.53 7.79 23.48
C LYS A 28 5.24 7.74 24.79
N GLU A 29 5.31 6.56 25.37
CA GLU A 29 6.01 6.34 26.62
C GLU A 29 7.49 6.65 26.46
N GLN A 30 8.14 6.14 25.41
CA GLN A 30 9.56 6.42 25.15
C GLN A 30 9.83 7.91 24.95
N ARG A 31 8.95 8.64 24.25
CA ARG A 31 9.09 10.10 24.11
C ARG A 31 8.99 10.81 25.46
N TYR A 32 8.03 10.42 26.29
CA TYR A 32 7.83 11.01 27.61
C TYR A 32 9.03 10.75 28.52
N GLN A 33 9.54 9.52 28.52
CA GLN A 33 10.74 9.12 29.26
C GLN A 33 11.98 9.90 28.78
N PHE A 34 12.15 10.07 27.47
CA PHE A 34 13.24 10.89 26.92
C PHE A 34 13.18 12.34 27.40
N VAL A 35 12.00 12.99 27.31
CA VAL A 35 11.82 14.38 27.74
C VAL A 35 12.07 14.53 29.24
N LEU A 36 11.51 13.63 30.07
CA LEU A 36 11.75 13.63 31.52
C LEU A 36 13.23 13.42 31.85
N SER A 37 13.88 12.48 31.17
CA SER A 37 15.30 12.19 31.32
C SER A 37 16.16 13.42 31.03
N ILE A 38 15.83 14.19 29.99
CA ILE A 38 16.50 15.45 29.68
C ILE A 38 16.20 16.51 30.75
N THR A 39 14.93 16.76 31.08
CA THR A 39 14.53 17.82 32.03
C THR A 39 15.11 17.59 33.43
N ASN A 40 15.10 16.35 33.92
CA ASN A 40 15.66 15.99 35.22
C ASN A 40 17.20 16.12 35.25
N SER A 41 17.86 15.89 34.11
CA SER A 41 19.32 15.96 34.02
C SER A 41 19.84 17.39 33.82
N THR A 42 19.00 18.31 33.33
CA THR A 42 19.35 19.73 33.14
C THR A 42 19.47 20.54 34.43
N GLU A 43 19.06 20.04 35.60
CA GLU A 43 19.29 20.72 36.89
C GLU A 43 20.74 20.59 37.42
N ILE A 44 21.55 19.68 36.86
CA ILE A 44 22.90 19.39 37.35
C ILE A 44 23.95 19.89 36.35
N HIS A 45 24.63 20.98 36.71
CA HIS A 45 25.69 21.66 35.95
C HIS A 45 26.82 20.74 35.47
N GLN A 46 26.72 20.13 34.28
CA GLN A 46 27.87 19.52 33.58
C GLN A 46 27.62 19.32 32.07
N LEU A 47 27.81 20.40 31.30
CA LEU A 47 27.53 20.45 29.85
C LEU A 47 28.40 19.48 29.01
N ASP A 48 29.59 19.08 29.47
CA ASP A 48 30.47 18.15 28.72
C ASP A 48 29.96 16.69 28.66
N ASN A 49 29.14 16.26 29.64
CA ASN A 49 28.56 14.91 29.67
C ASN A 49 27.11 14.88 29.13
N LEU A 50 26.51 16.06 28.95
CA LEU A 50 25.13 16.20 28.53
C LEU A 50 24.94 15.70 27.11
N ASP A 51 25.86 16.01 26.20
CA ASP A 51 25.80 15.55 24.81
C ASP A 51 25.78 14.02 24.74
N ARG A 52 26.67 13.36 25.48
CA ARG A 52 26.73 11.88 25.53
C ARG A 52 25.47 11.27 26.14
N PHE A 53 24.90 11.91 27.16
CA PHE A 53 23.67 11.47 27.79
C PHE A 53 22.47 11.62 26.85
N VAL A 54 22.32 12.79 26.23
CA VAL A 54 21.27 13.08 25.26
C VAL A 54 21.38 12.14 24.06
N SER A 55 22.57 11.92 23.50
CA SER A 55 22.76 10.96 22.40
C SER A 55 22.32 9.55 22.78
N LYS A 56 22.64 9.10 23.99
CA LYS A 56 22.27 7.75 24.45
C LYS A 56 20.76 7.59 24.68
N GLU A 57 20.09 8.61 25.23
CA GLU A 57 18.64 8.56 25.42
C GLU A 57 17.88 8.78 24.10
N LEU A 58 18.46 9.56 23.18
CA LEU A 58 17.93 9.74 21.83
C LEU A 58 17.99 8.43 21.04
N GLU A 59 19.09 7.68 21.12
CA GLU A 59 19.26 6.38 20.47
C GLU A 59 18.14 5.39 20.87
N LYS A 60 17.77 5.34 22.16
CA LYS A 60 16.66 4.49 22.63
C LYS A 60 15.31 4.89 22.05
N TYR A 61 15.06 6.20 21.97
CA TYR A 61 13.83 6.72 21.38
C TYR A 61 13.78 6.45 19.86
N GLU A 62 14.89 6.67 19.15
CA GLU A 62 15.03 6.40 17.71
C GLU A 62 14.84 4.92 17.39
N GLU A 63 15.42 4.01 18.17
CA GLU A 63 15.19 2.57 18.03
C GLU A 63 13.70 2.21 18.20
N ALA A 64 13.04 2.75 19.22
CA ALA A 64 11.62 2.49 19.45
C ALA A 64 10.75 3.06 18.33
N ALA A 65 11.08 4.26 17.84
CA ALA A 65 10.40 4.89 16.72
C ALA A 65 10.57 4.08 15.41
N GLN A 66 11.79 3.60 15.13
CA GLN A 66 12.07 2.79 13.95
C GLN A 66 11.34 1.45 13.98
N ARG A 67 11.35 0.73 15.12
CA ARG A 67 10.59 -0.53 15.28
C ARG A 67 9.09 -0.31 15.05
N ALA A 68 8.55 0.82 15.51
CA ALA A 68 7.14 1.15 15.30
C ALA A 68 6.83 1.42 13.83
N VAL A 69 7.71 2.11 13.10
CA VAL A 69 7.58 2.35 11.65
C VAL A 69 7.59 1.04 10.86
N GLU A 70 8.53 0.15 11.16
CA GLU A 70 8.59 -1.19 10.57
C GLU A 70 7.31 -2.00 10.88
N GLY A 71 6.77 -1.83 12.09
CA GLY A 71 5.48 -2.38 12.52
C GLY A 71 4.25 -1.81 11.80
N GLY A 72 4.43 -0.80 10.96
CA GLY A 72 3.38 -0.18 10.15
C GLY A 72 2.83 1.13 10.68
N LEU A 73 3.39 1.67 11.77
CA LEU A 73 3.03 2.98 12.30
C LEU A 73 3.72 4.08 11.49
N ARG A 74 2.97 4.86 10.70
CA ARG A 74 3.56 6.04 10.05
C ARG A 74 3.66 7.20 11.05
N LEU A 75 4.87 7.68 11.29
CA LEU A 75 5.10 8.90 12.06
C LEU A 75 4.82 10.12 11.15
N SER A 76 3.98 11.05 11.59
CA SER A 76 3.79 12.35 10.92
C SER A 76 4.34 13.43 11.83
N VAL A 77 5.29 14.22 11.31
CA VAL A 77 5.87 15.36 12.03
C VAL A 77 4.93 16.55 11.82
N GLY A 78 4.21 16.96 12.88
CA GLY A 78 3.34 18.14 12.84
C GLY A 78 2.00 17.99 13.58
N GLU A 79 1.49 16.77 13.78
CA GLU A 79 0.18 16.52 14.41
C GLU A 79 0.25 15.96 15.84
N GLY A 80 1.30 16.30 16.58
CA GLY A 80 1.35 16.05 18.03
C GLY A 80 1.50 14.59 18.48
N PHE A 81 1.41 13.57 17.61
CA PHE A 81 1.76 12.15 17.83
C PHE A 81 1.54 11.39 16.47
N PRO A 82 2.04 10.16 16.24
CA PRO A 82 2.00 9.48 14.94
C PRO A 82 0.60 9.38 14.35
N ALA A 83 0.44 9.73 13.08
CA ALA A 83 -0.80 9.52 12.35
C ALA A 83 -0.92 8.05 11.91
N VAL A 84 -1.94 7.35 12.39
CA VAL A 84 -2.21 5.95 12.04
C VAL A 84 -2.69 5.84 10.58
N PHE A 85 -1.76 5.71 9.63
CA PHE A 85 -2.11 5.42 8.23
C PHE A 85 -2.43 3.94 8.06
N LYS A 86 -3.71 3.63 7.85
CA LYS A 86 -4.21 2.27 7.59
C LYS A 86 -3.72 1.77 6.23
N LYS A 87 -2.99 0.65 6.20
CA LYS A 87 -2.49 0.05 4.94
C LYS A 87 -3.65 -0.50 4.10
N TRP A 88 -4.69 -1.02 4.77
CA TRP A 88 -5.89 -1.57 4.13
C TRP A 88 -7.02 -0.55 4.02
N SER A 89 -6.87 0.46 3.17
CA SER A 89 -8.00 1.26 2.72
C SER A 89 -8.83 0.50 1.66
N VAL A 90 -10.09 0.89 1.47
CA VAL A 90 -10.98 0.22 0.48
C VAL A 90 -10.40 0.28 -0.93
N SER A 91 -9.82 1.42 -1.32
CA SER A 91 -9.20 1.59 -2.64
C SER A 91 -7.96 0.69 -2.80
N GLN A 92 -7.12 0.61 -1.77
CA GLN A 92 -5.93 -0.25 -1.78
C GLN A 92 -6.30 -1.74 -1.82
N ALA A 93 -7.35 -2.13 -1.10
CA ALA A 93 -7.86 -3.51 -1.13
C ALA A 93 -8.39 -3.91 -2.51
N VAL A 94 -9.12 -3.01 -3.19
CA VAL A 94 -9.59 -3.23 -4.58
C VAL A 94 -8.39 -3.34 -5.52
N PHE A 95 -7.43 -2.43 -5.43
CA PHE A 95 -6.22 -2.47 -6.24
C PHE A 95 -5.44 -3.78 -6.07
N PHE A 96 -5.20 -4.18 -4.82
CA PHE A 96 -4.59 -5.47 -4.49
C PHE A 96 -5.34 -6.62 -5.16
N SER A 97 -6.67 -6.69 -5.00
CA SER A 97 -7.48 -7.76 -5.59
C SER A 97 -7.39 -7.81 -7.12
N SER A 98 -7.38 -6.66 -7.79
CA SER A 98 -7.20 -6.59 -9.25
C SER A 98 -5.83 -7.10 -9.66
N THR A 99 -4.76 -6.72 -8.95
CA THR A 99 -3.39 -7.16 -9.29
C THR A 99 -3.16 -8.65 -9.05
N VAL A 100 -3.90 -9.28 -8.13
CA VAL A 100 -3.91 -10.74 -7.94
C VAL A 100 -4.61 -11.42 -9.12
N LEU A 101 -5.78 -10.92 -9.55
CA LEU A 101 -6.54 -11.48 -10.67
C LEU A 101 -5.81 -11.34 -12.01
N THR A 102 -5.13 -10.22 -12.24
CA THR A 102 -4.33 -9.99 -13.45
C THR A 102 -2.95 -10.62 -13.38
N THR A 103 -2.62 -11.33 -12.29
CA THR A 103 -1.32 -11.98 -12.06
C THR A 103 -0.12 -11.03 -12.07
N ILE A 104 -0.32 -9.72 -11.87
CA ILE A 104 0.75 -8.71 -11.78
C ILE A 104 1.50 -8.82 -10.45
N GLY A 105 0.77 -8.86 -9.33
CA GLY A 105 1.31 -9.14 -8.00
C GLY A 105 2.48 -8.26 -7.52
N TYR A 106 2.31 -6.94 -7.43
CA TYR A 106 3.39 -6.01 -7.00
C TYR A 106 4.01 -6.28 -5.61
N GLY A 107 3.31 -6.98 -4.71
CA GLY A 107 3.84 -7.35 -3.40
C GLY A 107 3.93 -6.23 -2.35
N ASN A 108 3.57 -4.99 -2.68
CA ASN A 108 3.61 -3.85 -1.75
C ASN A 108 2.60 -3.97 -0.58
N ILE A 109 1.47 -4.64 -0.81
CA ILE A 109 0.44 -4.94 0.19
C ILE A 109 0.12 -6.42 0.06
N VAL A 110 0.25 -7.18 1.14
CA VAL A 110 0.01 -8.63 1.17
C VAL A 110 -0.71 -9.04 2.46
N PRO A 111 -1.58 -10.07 2.42
CA PRO A 111 -2.21 -10.60 3.63
C PRO A 111 -1.16 -11.24 4.54
N VAL A 112 -1.10 -10.78 5.78
CA VAL A 112 -0.11 -11.26 6.76
C VAL A 112 -0.68 -12.42 7.59
N THR A 113 -1.99 -12.50 7.74
CA THR A 113 -2.69 -13.53 8.52
C THR A 113 -2.82 -14.84 7.76
N THR A 114 -2.84 -15.95 8.52
CA THR A 114 -3.02 -17.30 7.96
C THR A 114 -4.34 -17.43 7.21
N SER A 115 -5.43 -16.95 7.80
CA SER A 115 -6.77 -16.94 7.16
C SER A 115 -6.78 -16.12 5.87
N GLY A 116 -6.15 -14.94 5.87
CA GLY A 116 -6.12 -14.09 4.70
C GLY A 116 -5.29 -14.65 3.55
N ARG A 117 -4.18 -15.34 3.86
CA ARG A 117 -3.37 -16.07 2.88
C ARG A 117 -4.14 -17.24 2.26
N THR A 118 -4.83 -18.03 3.09
CA THR A 118 -5.66 -19.14 2.60
C THR A 118 -6.79 -18.66 1.71
N PHE A 119 -7.48 -17.57 2.07
CA PHE A 119 -8.49 -16.99 1.19
C PHE A 119 -7.87 -16.51 -0.13
N CYS A 120 -6.72 -15.84 -0.07
CA CYS A 120 -6.03 -15.34 -1.27
C CYS A 120 -5.74 -16.46 -2.28
N MET A 121 -5.31 -17.64 -1.79
CA MET A 121 -5.10 -18.82 -2.64
C MET A 121 -6.38 -19.26 -3.37
N PHE A 122 -7.49 -19.45 -2.65
CA PHE A 122 -8.76 -19.83 -3.29
C PHE A 122 -9.30 -18.75 -4.21
N PHE A 123 -9.13 -17.49 -3.84
CA PHE A 123 -9.50 -16.34 -4.65
C PHE A 123 -8.73 -16.32 -5.98
N ALA A 124 -7.42 -16.56 -5.95
CA ALA A 124 -6.60 -16.63 -7.15
C ALA A 124 -6.97 -17.85 -8.03
N LEU A 125 -7.18 -19.03 -7.43
CA LEU A 125 -7.51 -20.26 -8.16
C LEU A 125 -8.79 -20.15 -8.98
N ILE A 126 -9.83 -19.50 -8.44
CA ILE A 126 -11.11 -19.32 -9.14
C ILE A 126 -11.10 -18.05 -9.98
N GLY A 127 -10.45 -16.99 -9.49
CA GLY A 127 -10.48 -15.67 -10.09
C GLY A 127 -9.68 -15.57 -11.38
N ILE A 128 -8.48 -16.15 -11.43
CA ILE A 128 -7.61 -16.10 -12.62
C ILE A 128 -8.31 -16.72 -13.85
N PRO A 129 -8.84 -17.96 -13.82
CA PRO A 129 -9.49 -18.54 -15.01
C PRO A 129 -10.72 -17.73 -15.43
N PHE A 130 -11.50 -17.23 -14.47
CA PHE A 130 -12.65 -16.36 -14.77
C PHE A 130 -12.22 -15.05 -15.45
N THR A 131 -11.18 -14.40 -14.95
CA THR A 131 -10.64 -13.18 -15.54
C THR A 131 -10.08 -13.42 -16.95
N LEU A 132 -9.45 -14.56 -17.21
CA LEU A 132 -8.97 -14.92 -18.56
C LEU A 132 -10.13 -15.07 -19.56
N THR A 133 -11.25 -15.68 -19.17
CA THR A 133 -12.45 -15.76 -20.03
C THR A 133 -13.00 -14.37 -20.35
N VAL A 134 -13.13 -13.50 -19.34
CA VAL A 134 -13.61 -12.12 -19.53
C VAL A 134 -12.67 -11.33 -20.45
N ILE A 135 -11.35 -11.47 -20.28
CA ILE A 135 -10.37 -10.81 -21.16
C ILE A 135 -10.50 -11.31 -22.60
N ALA A 136 -10.71 -12.61 -22.81
CA ALA A 136 -10.89 -13.16 -24.15
C ALA A 136 -12.15 -12.60 -24.83
N ASP A 137 -13.26 -12.50 -24.11
CA ASP A 137 -14.51 -11.95 -24.62
C ASP A 137 -14.39 -10.44 -24.92
N LEU A 138 -13.76 -9.69 -24.01
CA LEU A 138 -13.43 -8.28 -24.23
C LEU A 138 -12.54 -8.12 -25.47
N GLY A 139 -11.52 -8.96 -25.64
CA GLY A 139 -10.66 -8.94 -26.82
C GLY A 139 -11.42 -9.16 -28.13
N ARG A 140 -12.41 -10.06 -28.14
CA ARG A 140 -13.29 -10.26 -29.31
C ARG A 140 -14.15 -9.04 -29.61
N ILE A 141 -14.71 -8.41 -28.57
CA ILE A 141 -15.50 -7.17 -28.71
C ILE A 141 -14.61 -6.06 -29.27
N PHE A 142 -13.41 -5.86 -28.72
CA PHE A 142 -12.46 -4.86 -29.21
C PHE A 142 -12.04 -5.11 -30.66
N ALA A 143 -11.71 -6.36 -31.02
CA ALA A 143 -11.36 -6.70 -32.39
C ALA A 143 -12.51 -6.42 -33.37
N THR A 144 -13.75 -6.72 -32.96
CA THR A 144 -14.95 -6.46 -33.76
C THR A 144 -15.20 -4.96 -33.89
N ALA A 145 -15.05 -4.19 -32.80
CA ALA A 145 -15.19 -2.73 -32.80
C ALA A 145 -14.16 -2.08 -33.73
N VAL A 146 -12.89 -2.46 -33.61
CA VAL A 146 -11.80 -1.97 -34.47
C VAL A 146 -12.04 -2.35 -35.93
N SER A 147 -12.47 -3.58 -36.21
CA SER A 147 -12.79 -4.01 -37.58
C SER A 147 -13.98 -3.25 -38.18
N THR A 148 -14.98 -2.94 -37.36
CA THR A 148 -16.16 -2.18 -37.80
C THR A 148 -15.81 -0.72 -38.06
N LEU A 149 -15.01 -0.11 -37.19
CA LEU A 149 -14.50 1.24 -37.36
C LEU A 149 -13.55 1.34 -38.56
N GLY A 150 -12.67 0.35 -38.76
CA GLY A 150 -11.77 0.28 -39.90
C GLY A 150 -12.49 0.17 -41.24
N LYS A 151 -13.64 -0.52 -41.28
CA LYS A 151 -14.52 -0.57 -42.47
C LYS A 151 -15.21 0.76 -42.77
N HIS A 152 -15.47 1.58 -41.75
CA HIS A 152 -16.07 2.91 -41.89
C HIS A 152 -15.02 4.01 -42.12
N LEU A 153 -13.74 3.69 -41.95
CA LEU A 153 -12.66 4.61 -42.30
C LEU A 153 -12.51 4.62 -43.83
N PRO A 154 -12.62 5.77 -44.50
CA PRO A 154 -12.33 5.83 -45.93
C PRO A 154 -10.89 5.38 -46.16
N SER A 155 -10.70 4.42 -47.06
CA SER A 155 -9.39 3.87 -47.38
C SER A 155 -8.47 4.99 -47.89
N LEU A 156 -7.58 5.50 -47.04
CA LEU A 156 -6.48 6.38 -47.45
C LEU A 156 -5.47 5.68 -48.39
N THR A 157 -5.73 4.42 -48.73
CA THR A 157 -4.95 3.61 -49.67
C THR A 157 -4.99 4.15 -51.10
N ASN A 158 -6.04 4.87 -51.52
CA ASN A 158 -6.10 5.45 -52.87
C ASN A 158 -5.24 6.72 -53.03
N ALA A 159 -4.87 7.40 -51.93
CA ALA A 159 -4.01 8.58 -52.00
C ALA A 159 -2.52 8.21 -52.24
N ALA A 160 -2.09 7.02 -51.80
CA ALA A 160 -0.74 6.52 -52.03
C ALA A 160 -0.52 6.05 -53.49
N TYR A 161 -1.54 5.47 -54.13
CA TYR A 161 -1.48 5.10 -55.55
C TYR A 161 -1.43 6.34 -56.47
N CYS A 162 -2.12 7.43 -56.12
CA CYS A 162 -2.05 8.68 -56.89
C CYS A 162 -0.69 9.38 -56.82
N TYR A 163 0.10 9.18 -55.76
CA TYR A 163 1.46 9.73 -55.66
C TYR A 163 2.54 8.87 -56.35
N GLY A 164 2.26 7.59 -56.62
CA GLY A 164 3.16 6.68 -57.34
C GLY A 164 3.06 6.74 -58.87
N LEU A 165 2.03 7.39 -59.42
CA LEU A 165 1.81 7.60 -60.86
C LEU A 165 2.22 9.01 -61.35
N LEU A 166 2.83 9.82 -60.47
CA LEU A 166 3.31 11.18 -60.74
C LEU A 166 4.85 11.31 -60.70
N LYS A 167 5.57 10.18 -60.83
CA LYS A 167 7.02 10.14 -61.09
C LYS A 167 7.31 9.34 -62.35
#